data_AF-A0A532DYZ9-F1
#
_entry.id   AF-A0A532DYZ9-F1
#
_cell.length_a   1.000
_cell.length_b   1.000
_cell.length_c   1.000
_cell.angle_alpha   90.00
_cell.angle_beta   90.00
_cell.angle_gamma   90.00
#
_symmetry.space_group_name_H-M   'P 1'
#
loop_
_entity.id
_entity.type
_entity.pdbx_description
1 polymer ?
#
loop_
_entity_poly.entity_id
_entity_poly.type
_entity_poly.pdbx_seq_one_letter_code
_entity_poly.pdbx_strand_id
1 'polypeptide(L)' 'MPQILNFSEHANDEEVSYLTTLLLYHLVERCGGQIRFTVNDVNQVRENLSTKMVQIQLGDEVKLRIIDRVPELQ' A
#
# COMPACT_ATOMS: atom_id res chain seq x y z
N MET A 1 7.13 9.87 -17.66
CA MET A 1 8.01 9.80 -16.48
C MET A 1 7.24 9.06 -15.38
N PRO A 2 7.81 8.01 -14.75
CA PRO A 2 7.13 7.31 -13.68
C PRO A 2 7.05 8.19 -12.43
N GLN A 3 5.86 8.33 -11.87
CA GLN A 3 5.65 9.02 -10.60
C GLN A 3 5.77 7.99 -9.47
N ILE A 4 6.72 8.19 -8.57
CA ILE A 4 6.83 7.39 -7.35
C ILE A 4 5.98 8.10 -6.30
N LEU A 5 4.83 7.51 -5.97
CA LEU A 5 4.04 7.97 -4.84
C LEU A 5 4.53 7.24 -3.60
N ASN A 6 5.30 7.96 -2.78
CA ASN A 6 5.56 7.57 -1.41
C ASN A 6 4.35 8.01 -0.58
N PHE A 7 3.60 7.05 -0.03
CA PHE A 7 2.44 7.30 0.84
C PHE A 7 2.83 7.87 2.22
N SER A 8 4.03 8.47 2.32
CA SER A 8 4.51 9.05 3.55
C SER A 8 4.15 10.53 3.72
N GLU A 9 3.88 11.34 2.66
CA GLU A 9 3.57 12.76 2.94
C GLU A 9 2.91 13.64 1.85
N HIS A 10 2.95 13.34 0.54
CA HIS A 10 2.62 14.37 -0.50
C HIS A 10 1.74 13.92 -1.68
N ALA A 11 0.93 12.88 -1.51
CA ALA A 11 -0.05 12.51 -2.55
C ALA A 11 -1.41 13.12 -2.22
N ASN A 12 -2.14 13.63 -3.22
CA ASN A 12 -3.49 14.18 -3.04
C ASN A 12 -4.40 13.09 -2.44
N ASP A 13 -4.94 13.33 -1.23
CA ASP A 13 -5.63 12.31 -0.42
C ASP A 13 -6.77 11.61 -1.18
N GLU A 14 -7.43 12.31 -2.11
CA GLU A 14 -8.50 11.76 -2.95
C GLU A 14 -7.98 10.75 -3.98
N GLU A 15 -6.88 11.06 -4.68
CA GLU A 15 -6.27 10.17 -5.67
C GLU A 15 -5.69 8.92 -5.01
N VAL A 16 -5.10 9.10 -3.82
CA VAL A 16 -4.63 8.02 -2.94
C VAL A 16 -5.76 7.08 -2.55
N SER A 17 -6.88 7.65 -2.08
CA SER A 17 -8.05 6.88 -1.67
C SER A 17 -8.64 6.10 -2.84
N TYR A 18 -8.77 6.74 -4.00
CA TYR A 18 -9.26 6.11 -5.23
C TYR A 18 -8.36 4.95 -5.68
N LEU A 19 -7.06 5.18 -5.78
CA LEU A 19 -6.10 4.16 -6.21
C LEU A 19 -6.03 2.99 -5.22
N THR A 20 -6.05 3.27 -3.92
CA THR A 20 -6.06 2.23 -2.88
C THR A 20 -7.32 1.36 -2.99
N THR A 21 -8.48 1.99 -3.23
CA THR A 21 -9.75 1.27 -3.43
C THR A 21 -9.70 0.37 -4.66
N LEU A 22 -9.18 0.87 -5.79
CA LEU A 22 -9.03 0.10 -7.02
C LEU A 22 -8.12 -1.11 -6.83
N LEU A 23 -6.96 -0.92 -6.20
CA LEU A 23 -5.99 -1.99 -5.96
C LEU A 23 -6.51 -3.04 -4.97
N LEU A 24 -7.22 -2.60 -3.93
CA LEU A 24 -7.86 -3.50 -2.97
C LEU A 24 -8.95 -4.34 -3.66
N TYR A 25 -9.79 -3.72 -4.49
CA TYR A 25 -10.80 -4.43 -5.28
C TYR A 25 -10.14 -5.50 -6.16
N HIS A 26 -9.13 -5.11 -6.95
CA HIS A 26 -8.43 -6.03 -7.84
C HIS A 26 -7.78 -7.20 -7.07
N LEU A 27 -7.20 -6.94 -5.91
CA LEU A 27 -6.63 -7.98 -5.05
C LEU A 27 -7.70 -8.97 -4.58
N VAL A 28 -8.83 -8.48 -4.07
CA VAL A 28 -9.94 -9.32 -3.59
C VAL A 28 -10.52 -10.15 -4.74
N GLU A 29 -10.71 -9.54 -5.91
CA GLU A 29 -11.17 -10.21 -7.13
C GLU A 29 -10.21 -11.35 -7.52
N ARG A 30 -8.89 -11.08 -7.59
CA ARG A 30 -7.88 -12.10 -7.91
C ARG A 30 -7.80 -13.23 -6.87
N CYS A 31 -8.17 -12.97 -5.62
CA CYS A 31 -8.25 -13.96 -4.56
C CYS A 31 -9.59 -14.74 -4.53
N GLY A 32 -10.46 -14.58 -5.54
CA GLY A 32 -11.72 -15.31 -5.64
C GLY A 32 -12.89 -14.61 -4.94
N GLY A 33 -12.82 -13.29 -4.78
CA GLY A 33 -13.91 -12.46 -4.25
C GLY A 33 -13.94 -12.35 -2.72
N GLN A 34 -13.08 -13.08 -2.00
CA GLN A 34 -12.96 -12.97 -0.55
C GLN A 34 -11.52 -13.27 -0.10
N ILE A 35 -10.98 -12.39 0.75
CA ILE A 35 -9.74 -12.63 1.48
C ILE A 35 -10.09 -12.76 2.96
N ARG A 36 -9.53 -13.76 3.64
CA ARG A 36 -9.73 -13.98 5.07
C ARG A 36 -8.44 -13.66 5.81
N PHE A 37 -8.58 -12.87 6.86
CA PHE A 37 -7.51 -12.59 7.81
C PHE A 37 -7.95 -13.05 9.18
N THR A 38 -7.05 -13.71 9.90
CA THR A 38 -7.21 -13.94 11.33
C THR A 38 -6.89 -12.65 12.11
N VAL A 39 -7.30 -12.59 13.38
CA VAL A 39 -6.91 -11.48 14.27
C VAL A 39 -5.39 -11.39 14.41
N ASN A 40 -4.70 -12.53 14.39
CA ASN A 40 -3.24 -12.57 14.46
C ASN A 40 -2.60 -11.94 13.21
N ASP A 41 -3.14 -12.21 12.02
CA ASP A 41 -2.65 -11.61 10.78
C ASP A 41 -2.79 -10.08 10.82
N VAL A 42 -3.92 -9.58 11.33
CA VAL A 42 -4.17 -8.14 11.47
C VAL A 42 -3.15 -7.52 12.43
N ASN A 43 -2.89 -8.14 13.57
CA ASN A 43 -1.91 -7.64 14.54
C ASN A 43 -0.49 -7.63 13.96
N GLN A 44 -0.09 -8.70 13.29
CA GLN A 44 1.23 -8.79 12.66
C GLN A 44 1.40 -7.75 11.55
N VAL A 45 0.36 -7.51 10.73
CA VAL A 45 0.39 -6.45 9.72
C VAL A 45 0.51 -5.07 10.37
N ARG A 46 -0.21 -4.80 11.46
CA ARG A 46 -0.10 -3.53 12.19
C ARG A 46 1.30 -3.29 12.75
N GLU A 47 1.93 -4.32 13.31
CA GLU A 47 3.32 -4.26 13.78
C GLU A 47 4.27 -4.00 12.62
N ASN A 48 4.14 -4.72 11.51
CA ASN A 48 4.96 -4.51 10.31
C ASN A 48 4.80 -3.09 9.74
N LEU A 49 3.59 -2.54 9.75
CA LEU A 49 3.32 -1.18 9.27
C LEU A 49 3.99 -0.10 10.13
N SER A 50 4.46 -0.41 11.35
CA SER A 50 5.23 0.55 12.16
C SER A 50 6.63 0.80 11.62
N THR A 51 7.22 -0.19 10.93
CA THR A 51 8.58 -0.14 10.38
C THR A 51 8.61 -0.20 8.87
N LYS A 52 7.50 -0.53 8.21
CA LYS A 52 7.37 -0.69 6.76
C LYS A 52 6.25 0.17 6.20
N MET A 53 6.34 0.42 4.89
CA MET A 53 5.29 1.08 4.12
C MET A 53 5.17 0.44 2.74
N VAL A 54 4.02 0.64 2.09
CA VAL A 54 3.82 0.25 0.69
C VAL A 54 4.17 1.46 -0.18
N GLN A 55 5.14 1.27 -1.07
CA GLN A 55 5.45 2.21 -2.15
C GLN A 55 4.65 1.81 -3.38
N ILE A 56 4.05 2.80 -4.05
CA ILE A 56 3.41 2.61 -5.35
C ILE A 56 4.18 3.40 -6.39
N GLN A 57 4.56 2.71 -7.46
CA GLN A 57 5.17 3.33 -8.63
C GLN A 57 4.14 3.34 -9.76
N LEU A 58 3.80 4.53 -10.24
CA LEU A 58 2.89 4.75 -11.36
C LEU A 58 3.70 5.01 -12.62
N GLY A 59 3.48 4.21 -13.66
CA GLY A 59 4.04 4.39 -15.00
C GLY A 59 3.16 3.69 -16.03
N ASP A 60 3.75 3.09 -17.06
CA ASP A 60 3.03 2.20 -17.99
C ASP A 60 2.44 0.97 -17.27
N GLU A 61 2.94 0.68 -16.07
CA GLU A 61 2.47 -0.35 -15.15
C GLU A 61 2.35 0.24 -13.74
N VAL A 62 1.42 -0.29 -12.92
CA VAL A 62 1.34 0.02 -11.48
C VAL A 62 2.09 -1.04 -10.69
N LYS A 63 3.12 -0.65 -9.92
CA LYS A 63 3.93 -1.57 -9.10
C LYS A 63 3.78 -1.26 -7.63
N LEU A 64 3.49 -2.29 -6.85
CA LEU A 64 3.39 -2.27 -5.39
C LEU A 64 4.62 -2.93 -4.78
N ARG A 65 5.31 -2.28 -3.84
CA ARG A 65 6.44 -2.86 -3.10
C ARG A 65 6.39 -2.46 -1.64
N ILE A 66 6.65 -3.41 -0.74
CA ILE A 66 6.92 -3.11 0.67
C ILE A 66 8.36 -2.62 0.80
N ILE A 67 8.54 -1.46 1.41
CA ILE A 67 9.85 -0.88 1.75
C ILE A 67 9.90 -0.62 3.25
N ASP A 68 11.09 -0.53 3.81
CA ASP A 68 11.26 -0.02 5.17
C ASP A 68 10.92 1.47 5.19
N ARG A 69 10.27 1.93 6.27
CA ARG A 69 10.12 3.35 6.54
C ARG A 69 11.53 3.90 6.76
N VAL A 70 11.90 4.89 5.96
CA VAL A 70 13.12 5.65 6.24
C VAL A 70 12.87 6.32 7.59
N PRO A 71 13.71 6.11 8.63
CA PRO A 71 13.60 6.90 9.84
C PRO A 71 13.75 8.35 9.40
N GLU A 72 12.74 9.17 9.68
CA GLU A 72 12.89 10.62 9.60
C GLU A 72 14.20 10.94 10.31
N LEU A 73 15.15 11.54 9.58
CA LEU A 73 16.38 12.04 10.15
C LEU A 73 15.96 12.97 11.30
N GLN A 74 16.16 12.49 12.54
CA GLN A 74 15.92 13.25 13.77
C GLN A 74 16.68 14.57 13.74
#